data_AF-A0A425Y6S2-F1
#
_entry.id   AF-A0A425Y6S2-F1
#
_cell.length_a   1.000
_cell.length_b   1.000
_cell.length_c   1.000
_cell.angle_alpha   90.00
_cell.angle_beta   90.00
_cell.angle_gamma   90.00
#
_symmetry.space_group_name_H-M   'P 1'
#
loop_
_entity.id
_entity.type
_entity.pdbx_description
1 polymer ?
#
loop_
_entity_poly.entity_id
_entity_poly.type
_entity_poly.pdbx_seq_one_letter_code
_entity_poly.pdbx_strand_id
1 'polypeptide(L)'
;MMLIKDKYRPVFSLRVPYGNGGVKNLSISTDLLGDFYRGTESKIDLFVQSHALNRFQERLDVLGPSAINFEFWMNTCAITEFVFYKNYLLLPVTVQEIRVGYFLTHLVGDELVFRTFLFITHSCTPEGDKLKEITGLEKNDIKYWHIDRLSTIIEADKYPKIQELFNEAGIGELLGFRDDFCDPESMPNINMDGLMSYIERGKEMVGEAELN
;
A
#
# COMPACT_ATOMS: atom_id res chain seq x y z
N MET A 1 -17.56 14.03 -9.51
CA MET A 1 -16.83 13.12 -10.43
C MET A 1 -15.65 13.87 -10.99
N MET A 2 -14.52 13.22 -11.24
CA MET A 2 -13.33 13.82 -11.86
C MET A 2 -12.88 13.01 -13.08
N LEU A 3 -12.29 13.67 -14.08
CA LEU A 3 -11.71 13.02 -15.25
C LEU A 3 -10.33 12.46 -14.89
N ILE A 4 -10.21 11.14 -14.85
CA ILE A 4 -8.99 10.45 -14.41
C ILE A 4 -8.68 9.33 -15.41
N LYS A 5 -7.56 9.46 -16.14
CA LYS A 5 -7.17 8.56 -17.25
C LYS A 5 -8.33 8.39 -18.25
N ASP A 6 -8.81 9.52 -18.79
CA ASP A 6 -9.85 9.60 -19.82
C ASP A 6 -11.22 9.00 -19.45
N LYS A 7 -11.46 8.76 -18.16
CA LYS A 7 -12.74 8.27 -17.64
C LYS A 7 -13.21 9.11 -16.46
N TYR A 8 -14.49 9.48 -16.45
CA TYR A 8 -15.10 10.09 -15.28
C TYR A 8 -15.25 9.06 -14.17
N ARG A 9 -14.76 9.40 -12.98
CA ARG A 9 -14.82 8.53 -11.81
C ARG A 9 -15.41 9.27 -10.62
N PRO A 10 -16.22 8.59 -9.78
CA PRO A 10 -16.63 9.14 -8.50
C PRO A 10 -15.41 9.34 -7.61
N VAL A 11 -15.40 10.47 -6.91
CA VAL A 11 -14.37 10.91 -5.98
C VAL A 11 -15.09 11.62 -4.83
N PHE A 12 -14.55 11.48 -3.62
CA PHE A 12 -15.12 12.00 -2.40
C PHE A 12 -14.10 12.94 -1.76
N SER A 13 -14.55 14.14 -1.39
CA SER A 13 -13.72 15.10 -0.67
C SER A 13 -13.43 14.56 0.73
N LEU A 14 -12.15 14.60 1.13
CA LEU A 14 -11.76 14.33 2.51
C LEU A 14 -11.98 15.59 3.32
N ARG A 15 -12.71 15.45 4.43
CA ARG A 15 -13.09 16.55 5.30
C ARG A 15 -12.83 16.21 6.74
N VAL A 16 -12.43 17.22 7.50
CA VAL A 16 -12.20 17.12 8.94
C VAL A 16 -13.17 18.03 9.70
N PRO A 17 -13.58 17.63 10.91
CA PRO A 17 -14.30 18.53 11.80
C PRO A 17 -13.49 19.81 12.02
N TYR A 18 -14.17 20.93 11.97
CA TYR A 18 -13.63 22.24 12.30
C TYR A 18 -14.47 22.82 13.45
N GLY A 19 -13.86 23.68 14.27
CA GLY A 19 -14.54 24.27 15.43
C GLY A 19 -15.95 24.80 15.10
N ASN A 20 -16.83 24.82 16.10
CA ASN A 20 -18.25 25.22 15.98
C ASN A 20 -19.15 24.27 15.16
N GLY A 21 -18.77 22.99 15.03
CA GLY A 21 -19.61 21.98 14.36
C GLY A 21 -19.56 22.03 12.82
N GLY A 22 -18.64 22.80 12.26
CA GLY A 22 -18.41 22.85 10.82
C GLY A 22 -17.50 21.71 10.32
N VAL A 23 -17.37 21.60 9.01
CA VAL A 23 -16.39 20.74 8.35
C VAL A 23 -15.56 21.57 7.39
N LYS A 24 -14.26 21.29 7.31
CA LYS A 24 -13.36 21.87 6.30
C LYS A 24 -12.77 20.77 5.44
N ASN A 25 -12.39 21.11 4.21
CA ASN A 25 -11.60 20.20 3.40
C ASN A 25 -10.27 19.92 4.09
N LEU A 26 -9.83 18.68 3.98
CA LEU A 26 -8.50 18.28 4.37
C LEU A 26 -7.55 18.66 3.22
N SER A 27 -6.49 19.39 3.55
CA SER A 27 -5.57 19.94 2.55
C SER A 27 -4.13 19.78 3.04
N ILE A 28 -3.20 19.67 2.10
CA ILE A 28 -1.75 19.60 2.37
C ILE A 28 -1.02 20.81 1.81
N SER A 29 0.20 21.09 2.29
CA SER A 29 1.09 22.06 1.63
C SER A 29 1.52 21.53 0.26
N THR A 30 1.54 22.38 -0.74
CA THR A 30 2.06 22.04 -2.08
C THR A 30 3.57 21.84 -2.08
N ASP A 31 4.28 22.36 -1.08
CA ASP A 31 5.72 22.12 -0.89
C ASP A 31 6.04 20.62 -0.76
N LEU A 32 5.11 19.83 -0.20
CA LEU A 32 5.27 18.37 -0.05
C LEU A 32 5.29 17.63 -1.40
N LEU A 33 4.87 18.29 -2.47
CA LEU A 33 4.74 17.71 -3.81
C LEU A 33 5.95 18.03 -4.69
N GLY A 34 6.80 18.97 -4.29
CA GLY A 34 7.95 19.42 -5.08
C GLY A 34 7.59 19.66 -6.55
N ASP A 35 8.43 19.15 -7.46
CA ASP A 35 8.29 19.35 -8.90
C ASP A 35 7.06 18.66 -9.53
N PHE A 36 6.34 17.80 -8.79
CA PHE A 36 5.09 17.21 -9.30
C PHE A 36 3.96 18.24 -9.38
N TYR A 37 3.98 19.28 -8.54
CA TYR A 37 2.99 20.34 -8.57
C TYR A 37 3.52 21.55 -9.35
N ARG A 38 2.72 22.00 -10.33
CA ARG A 38 3.07 23.14 -11.21
C ARG A 38 2.04 24.27 -11.16
N GLY A 39 1.08 24.19 -10.23
CA GLY A 39 0.10 25.24 -10.01
C GLY A 39 0.64 26.35 -9.12
N THR A 40 -0.25 27.26 -8.70
CA THR A 40 0.10 28.45 -7.93
C THR A 40 -0.41 28.43 -6.49
N GLU A 41 -1.17 27.40 -6.12
CA GLU A 41 -1.74 27.31 -4.78
C GLU A 41 -0.68 26.90 -3.75
N SER A 42 -0.80 27.45 -2.54
CA SER A 42 0.05 27.04 -1.40
C SER A 42 -0.46 25.78 -0.70
N LYS A 43 -1.73 25.40 -0.97
CA LYS A 43 -2.37 24.21 -0.44
C LYS A 43 -3.28 23.58 -1.47
N ILE A 44 -3.40 22.26 -1.44
CA ILE A 44 -4.36 21.53 -2.27
C ILE A 44 -5.24 20.62 -1.44
N ASP A 45 -6.50 20.51 -1.85
CA ASP A 45 -7.49 19.68 -1.19
C ASP A 45 -7.33 18.20 -1.57
N LEU A 46 -7.60 17.35 -0.59
CA LEU A 46 -7.51 15.90 -0.72
C LEU A 46 -8.86 15.27 -1.07
N PHE A 47 -8.80 14.31 -1.97
CA PHE A 47 -9.92 13.51 -2.43
C PHE A 47 -9.54 12.03 -2.45
N VAL A 48 -10.55 11.17 -2.36
CA VAL A 48 -10.36 9.71 -2.39
C VAL A 48 -11.39 9.06 -3.32
N GLN A 49 -10.97 8.00 -4.01
CA GLN A 49 -11.88 7.10 -4.72
C GLN A 49 -12.32 5.95 -3.81
N SER A 50 -13.58 5.49 -3.91
CA SER A 50 -14.01 4.27 -3.19
C SER A 50 -13.12 3.07 -3.51
N HIS A 51 -12.53 3.02 -4.71
CA HIS A 51 -11.58 1.97 -5.06
C HIS A 51 -10.34 1.94 -4.15
N ALA A 52 -9.85 3.11 -3.72
CA ALA A 52 -8.74 3.20 -2.77
C ALA A 52 -9.13 2.64 -1.40
N LEU A 53 -10.30 3.02 -0.90
CA LEU A 53 -10.81 2.54 0.40
C LEU A 53 -11.07 1.04 0.39
N ASN A 54 -11.71 0.53 -0.67
CA ASN A 54 -11.95 -0.91 -0.80
C ASN A 54 -10.64 -1.70 -0.86
N ARG A 55 -9.65 -1.21 -1.62
CA ARG A 55 -8.31 -1.83 -1.66
C ARG A 55 -7.61 -1.75 -0.32
N PHE A 56 -7.75 -0.65 0.41
CA PHE A 56 -7.15 -0.52 1.74
C PHE A 56 -7.70 -1.59 2.68
N GLN A 57 -9.02 -1.73 2.75
CA GLN A 57 -9.70 -2.75 3.55
C GLN A 57 -9.39 -4.19 3.09
N GLU A 58 -9.42 -4.47 1.78
CA GLU A 58 -9.14 -5.80 1.22
C GLU A 58 -7.72 -6.30 1.52
N ARG A 59 -6.77 -5.38 1.70
CA ARG A 59 -5.33 -5.67 1.81
C ARG A 59 -4.86 -5.69 3.25
N LEU A 60 -5.50 -4.92 4.13
CA LEU A 60 -5.35 -4.98 5.57
C LEU A 60 -6.43 -5.89 6.17
N ASP A 61 -6.50 -7.11 5.65
CA ASP A 61 -7.60 -8.05 5.80
C ASP A 61 -7.77 -8.63 7.22
N VAL A 62 -6.83 -8.35 8.11
CA VAL A 62 -6.90 -8.73 9.53
C VAL A 62 -7.47 -7.61 10.41
N LEU A 63 -7.57 -6.37 9.90
CA LEU A 63 -8.03 -5.23 10.68
C LEU A 63 -9.55 -5.09 10.60
N GLY A 64 -10.19 -4.95 11.76
CA GLY A 64 -11.62 -4.65 11.83
C GLY A 64 -11.99 -3.27 11.25
N PRO A 65 -13.27 -3.03 10.90
CA PRO A 65 -13.72 -1.77 10.27
C PRO A 65 -13.35 -0.50 11.05
N SER A 66 -13.37 -0.55 12.39
CA SER A 66 -12.98 0.57 13.23
C SER A 66 -11.49 0.91 13.11
N ALA A 67 -10.63 -0.10 13.09
CA ALA A 67 -9.19 0.06 12.90
C ALA A 67 -8.89 0.61 11.50
N ILE A 68 -9.52 0.07 10.44
CA ILE A 68 -9.38 0.59 9.08
C ILE A 68 -9.73 2.08 9.00
N ASN A 69 -10.85 2.50 9.59
CA ASN A 69 -11.25 3.91 9.58
C ASN A 69 -10.29 4.79 10.36
N PHE A 70 -9.80 4.31 11.52
CA PHE A 70 -8.82 5.02 12.34
C PHE A 70 -7.49 5.19 11.60
N GLU A 71 -6.96 4.12 11.01
CA GLU A 71 -5.71 4.15 10.26
C GLU A 71 -5.82 5.03 9.03
N PHE A 72 -6.93 4.97 8.30
CA PHE A 72 -7.17 5.88 7.18
C PHE A 72 -7.18 7.36 7.64
N TRP A 73 -7.84 7.65 8.75
CA TRP A 73 -7.89 9.00 9.32
C TRP A 73 -6.49 9.50 9.73
N MET A 74 -5.74 8.68 10.48
CA MET A 74 -4.40 9.02 10.98
C MET A 74 -3.44 9.31 9.82
N ASN A 75 -3.41 8.43 8.83
CA ASN A 75 -2.50 8.57 7.68
C ASN A 75 -2.85 9.74 6.75
N THR A 76 -4.10 10.23 6.77
CA THR A 76 -4.52 11.34 5.90
C THR A 76 -4.48 12.69 6.61
N CYS A 77 -4.69 12.74 7.93
CA CYS A 77 -4.64 13.97 8.69
C CYS A 77 -3.23 14.43 9.07
N ALA A 78 -2.26 13.51 9.08
CA ALA A 78 -0.88 13.76 9.50
C ALA A 78 0.13 13.56 8.35
N ILE A 79 -0.23 13.92 7.12
CA ILE A 79 0.67 13.78 5.96
C ILE A 79 1.87 14.73 6.11
N THR A 80 3.06 14.15 6.20
CA THR A 80 4.33 14.88 6.31
C THR A 80 5.23 14.72 5.09
N GLU A 81 5.04 13.67 4.29
CA GLU A 81 5.89 13.39 3.14
C GLU A 81 5.16 12.57 2.05
N PHE A 82 5.76 12.58 0.87
CA PHE A 82 5.42 11.67 -0.23
C PHE A 82 6.69 10.99 -0.74
N VAL A 83 6.53 9.76 -1.20
CA VAL A 83 7.58 9.02 -1.91
C VAL A 83 7.35 9.15 -3.41
N PHE A 84 8.40 9.58 -4.12
CA PHE A 84 8.42 9.64 -5.57
C PHE A 84 9.06 8.39 -6.13
N TYR A 85 8.30 7.57 -6.87
CA TYR A 85 8.79 6.31 -7.38
C TYR A 85 8.20 5.97 -8.75
N LYS A 86 9.03 5.73 -9.76
CA LYS A 86 8.59 5.40 -11.14
C LYS A 86 7.52 6.36 -11.70
N ASN A 87 7.71 7.66 -11.48
CA ASN A 87 6.75 8.73 -11.82
C ASN A 87 5.39 8.64 -11.10
N TYR A 88 5.32 7.87 -10.02
CA TYR A 88 4.20 7.88 -9.10
C TYR A 88 4.51 8.76 -7.89
N LEU A 89 3.47 9.47 -7.47
CA LEU A 89 3.42 10.15 -6.18
C LEU A 89 2.69 9.21 -5.22
N LEU A 90 3.41 8.74 -4.20
CA LEU A 90 2.93 7.74 -3.26
C LEU A 90 2.87 8.35 -1.86
N LEU A 91 1.71 8.30 -1.22
CA LEU A 91 1.60 8.60 0.21
C LEU A 91 1.92 7.31 0.99
N PRO A 92 3.01 7.25 1.78
CA PRO A 92 3.26 6.13 2.67
C PRO A 92 2.10 5.96 3.64
N VAL A 93 1.73 4.70 3.89
CA VAL A 93 0.70 4.35 4.86
C VAL A 93 1.31 3.44 5.90
N THR A 94 1.18 3.83 7.16
CA THR A 94 1.68 3.10 8.32
C THR A 94 0.53 2.63 9.20
N VAL A 95 0.70 1.48 9.83
CA VAL A 95 -0.16 0.99 10.92
C VAL A 95 0.76 0.73 12.09
N GLN A 96 0.48 1.31 13.26
CA GLN A 96 1.40 1.29 14.41
C GLN A 96 2.85 1.68 14.05
N GLU A 97 3.01 2.75 13.25
CA GLU A 97 4.31 3.24 12.75
C GLU A 97 5.02 2.32 11.74
N ILE A 98 4.50 1.12 11.48
CA ILE A 98 5.06 0.18 10.49
C ILE A 98 4.43 0.44 9.13
N ARG A 99 5.24 0.60 8.09
CA ARG A 99 4.73 0.83 6.73
C ARG A 99 4.06 -0.43 6.18
N VAL A 100 2.78 -0.31 5.82
CA VAL A 100 1.97 -1.40 5.24
C VAL A 100 1.78 -1.26 3.72
N GLY A 101 2.05 -0.09 3.17
CA GLY A 101 1.88 0.19 1.75
C GLY A 101 1.76 1.67 1.46
N TYR A 102 1.08 1.98 0.36
CA TYR A 102 1.01 3.34 -0.18
C TYR A 102 -0.35 3.64 -0.79
N PHE A 103 -0.85 4.86 -0.61
CA PHE A 103 -1.88 5.39 -1.51
C PHE A 103 -1.23 5.95 -2.76
N LEU A 104 -1.62 5.43 -3.93
CA LEU A 104 -1.25 6.01 -5.21
C LEU A 104 -2.09 7.25 -5.47
N THR A 105 -1.43 8.39 -5.64
CA THR A 105 -2.09 9.69 -5.78
C THR A 105 -1.97 10.23 -7.20
N HIS A 106 -2.91 11.10 -7.60
CA HIS A 106 -2.86 11.86 -8.85
C HIS A 106 -3.28 13.30 -8.60
N LEU A 107 -2.57 14.23 -9.23
CA LEU A 107 -3.01 15.61 -9.37
C LEU A 107 -4.03 15.73 -10.50
N VAL A 108 -5.17 16.35 -10.21
CA VAL A 108 -6.22 16.68 -11.18
C VAL A 108 -6.55 18.16 -11.00
N GLY A 109 -5.93 19.02 -11.81
CA GLY A 109 -5.93 20.45 -11.52
C GLY A 109 -5.21 20.72 -10.20
N ASP A 110 -5.86 21.46 -9.29
CA ASP A 110 -5.37 21.79 -7.94
C ASP A 110 -5.93 20.85 -6.85
N GLU A 111 -6.29 19.63 -7.23
CA GLU A 111 -6.84 18.61 -6.33
C GLU A 111 -5.94 17.36 -6.32
N LEU A 112 -5.67 16.81 -5.12
CA LEU A 112 -4.94 15.55 -4.98
C LEU A 112 -5.91 14.39 -4.74
N VAL A 113 -5.85 13.37 -5.59
CA VAL A 113 -6.79 12.25 -5.56
C VAL A 113 -6.06 10.95 -5.22
N PHE A 114 -6.43 10.32 -4.10
CA PHE A 114 -6.04 8.95 -3.77
C PHE A 114 -6.88 7.96 -4.59
N ARG A 115 -6.24 7.23 -5.51
CA ARG A 115 -6.94 6.41 -6.50
C ARG A 115 -7.04 4.94 -6.14
N THR A 116 -5.99 4.42 -5.53
CA THR A 116 -5.92 3.02 -5.12
C THR A 116 -4.93 2.89 -3.97
N PHE A 117 -5.12 1.87 -3.15
CA PHE A 117 -4.12 1.46 -2.16
C PHE A 117 -3.26 0.34 -2.76
N LEU A 118 -1.96 0.51 -2.67
CA LEU A 118 -0.94 -0.44 -3.08
C LEU A 118 -0.35 -1.05 -1.81
N PHE A 119 -0.60 -2.34 -1.59
CA PHE A 119 0.08 -3.05 -0.51
C PHE A 119 1.59 -3.10 -0.76
N ILE A 120 2.41 -3.20 0.28
CA ILE A 120 3.87 -3.06 0.20
C ILE A 120 4.54 -3.97 -0.83
N THR A 121 3.96 -5.15 -1.13
CA THR A 121 4.48 -6.10 -2.14
C THR A 121 4.04 -5.81 -3.57
N HIS A 122 3.26 -4.76 -3.83
CA HIS A 122 2.76 -4.44 -5.17
C HIS A 122 3.90 -3.99 -6.09
N SER A 123 3.91 -4.39 -7.36
CA SER A 123 4.94 -4.02 -8.36
C SER A 123 5.04 -2.53 -8.76
N CYS A 124 4.40 -1.64 -8.00
CA CYS A 124 4.48 -0.19 -8.15
C CYS A 124 5.04 0.48 -6.88
N THR A 125 5.50 -0.33 -5.91
CA THR A 125 6.17 0.11 -4.70
C THR A 125 7.65 -0.26 -4.79
N PRO A 126 8.54 0.48 -4.12
CA PRO A 126 9.97 0.14 -4.04
C PRO A 126 10.20 -1.29 -3.53
N GLU A 127 9.52 -1.67 -2.46
CA GLU A 127 9.66 -2.97 -1.79
C GLU A 127 9.12 -4.12 -2.65
N GLY A 128 8.01 -3.91 -3.37
CA GLY A 128 7.44 -4.91 -4.27
C GLY A 128 8.33 -5.15 -5.49
N ASP A 129 8.96 -4.12 -6.03
CA ASP A 129 9.96 -4.28 -7.09
C ASP A 129 11.21 -5.00 -6.61
N LYS A 130 11.68 -4.72 -5.38
CA LYS A 130 12.81 -5.45 -4.79
C LYS A 130 12.46 -6.91 -4.53
N LEU A 131 11.26 -7.19 -4.03
CA LEU A 131 10.76 -8.55 -3.84
C LEU A 131 10.74 -9.32 -5.16
N LYS A 132 10.28 -8.70 -6.26
CA LYS A 132 10.32 -9.30 -7.59
C LYS A 132 11.75 -9.62 -8.03
N GLU A 133 12.70 -8.72 -7.81
CA GLU A 133 14.11 -8.91 -8.18
C GLU A 133 14.71 -10.16 -7.51
N ILE A 134 14.44 -10.37 -6.22
CA ILE A 134 15.06 -11.46 -5.43
C ILE A 134 14.32 -12.80 -5.52
N THR A 135 13.02 -12.80 -5.86
CA THR A 135 12.18 -14.01 -5.90
C THR A 135 11.73 -14.42 -7.29
N GLY A 136 11.76 -13.50 -8.27
CA GLY A 136 11.15 -13.69 -9.58
C GLY A 136 9.62 -13.63 -9.60
N LEU A 137 8.97 -13.40 -8.45
CA LEU A 137 7.50 -13.41 -8.36
C LEU A 137 6.89 -12.27 -9.19
N GLU A 138 6.00 -12.63 -10.11
CA GLU A 138 5.26 -11.68 -10.92
C GLU A 138 3.91 -11.35 -10.28
N LYS A 139 3.25 -10.30 -10.78
CA LYS A 139 1.96 -9.82 -10.28
C LYS A 139 0.90 -10.93 -10.13
N ASN A 140 0.88 -11.90 -11.04
CA ASN A 140 -0.07 -13.01 -10.95
C ASN A 140 0.28 -13.98 -9.81
N ASP A 141 1.57 -14.20 -9.56
CA ASP A 141 2.04 -15.00 -8.43
C ASP A 141 1.72 -14.32 -7.11
N ILE A 142 1.97 -13.00 -7.03
CA ILE A 142 1.64 -12.17 -5.86
C ILE A 142 0.17 -12.40 -5.46
N LYS A 143 -0.71 -12.32 -6.46
CA LYS A 143 -2.15 -12.46 -6.27
C LYS A 143 -2.56 -13.90 -5.96
N TYR A 144 -1.94 -14.89 -6.63
CA TYR A 144 -2.23 -16.31 -6.44
C TYR A 144 -1.87 -16.77 -5.02
N TRP A 145 -0.70 -16.36 -4.54
CA TRP A 145 -0.21 -16.68 -3.20
C TRP A 145 -0.71 -15.73 -2.11
N HIS A 146 -1.52 -14.74 -2.48
CA HIS A 146 -2.09 -13.73 -1.58
C HIS A 146 -1.06 -12.92 -0.77
N ILE A 147 0.19 -12.84 -1.23
CA ILE A 147 1.24 -12.05 -0.58
C ILE A 147 1.02 -10.54 -0.74
N ASP A 148 -0.08 -10.16 -1.39
CA ASP A 148 -0.65 -8.82 -1.38
C ASP A 148 -1.63 -8.59 -0.20
N ARG A 149 -1.50 -9.31 0.91
CA ARG A 149 -2.36 -9.17 2.09
C ARG A 149 -1.56 -9.18 3.39
N LEU A 150 -2.00 -8.40 4.37
CA LEU A 150 -1.36 -8.30 5.68
C LEU A 150 -1.36 -9.63 6.43
N SER A 151 -2.46 -10.38 6.38
CA SER A 151 -2.56 -11.73 6.95
C SER A 151 -1.42 -12.65 6.50
N THR A 152 -1.01 -12.54 5.23
CA THR A 152 0.04 -13.38 4.65
C THR A 152 1.42 -13.01 5.15
N ILE A 153 1.69 -11.73 5.38
CA ILE A 153 2.96 -11.29 5.97
C ILE A 153 3.04 -11.74 7.44
N ILE A 154 1.94 -11.66 8.18
CA ILE A 154 1.89 -12.13 9.58
C ILE A 154 2.13 -13.64 9.66
N GLU A 155 1.57 -14.43 8.74
CA GLU A 155 1.80 -15.88 8.74
C GLU A 155 3.24 -16.24 8.33
N ALA A 156 3.85 -15.44 7.43
CA ALA A 156 5.22 -15.63 6.99
C ALA A 156 6.25 -15.49 8.13
N ASP A 157 5.88 -14.79 9.21
CA ASP A 157 6.66 -14.66 10.44
C ASP A 157 6.99 -16.01 11.12
N LYS A 158 6.37 -17.12 10.71
CA LYS A 158 6.69 -18.45 11.25
C LYS A 158 7.74 -19.21 10.41
N TYR A 159 8.16 -18.65 9.27
CA TYR A 159 8.96 -19.34 8.26
C TYR A 159 10.29 -18.60 8.01
N PRO A 160 11.41 -19.02 8.63
CA PRO A 160 12.69 -18.29 8.58
C PRO A 160 13.17 -17.94 7.16
N LYS A 161 13.03 -18.87 6.20
CA LYS A 161 13.41 -18.60 4.80
C LYS A 161 12.58 -17.49 4.15
N ILE A 162 11.28 -17.38 4.46
CA ILE A 162 10.43 -16.30 3.94
C ILE A 162 10.79 -14.99 4.63
N GLN A 163 11.06 -15.02 5.93
CA GLN A 163 11.51 -13.84 6.66
C GLN A 163 12.78 -13.26 6.04
N GLU A 164 13.76 -14.09 5.67
CA GLU A 164 14.99 -13.63 5.00
C GLU A 164 14.67 -12.86 3.71
N LEU A 165 13.79 -13.41 2.85
CA LEU A 165 13.36 -12.74 1.62
C LEU A 165 12.65 -11.41 1.89
N PHE A 166 11.76 -11.36 2.88
CA PHE A 166 11.04 -10.13 3.23
C PHE A 166 11.96 -9.08 3.85
N ASN A 167 12.94 -9.48 4.67
CA ASN A 167 13.96 -8.57 5.17
C ASN A 167 14.80 -7.99 4.03
N GLU A 168 15.25 -8.83 3.09
CA GLU A 168 16.01 -8.38 1.92
C GLU A 168 15.20 -7.43 1.00
N ALA A 169 13.88 -7.63 0.92
CA ALA A 169 12.98 -6.76 0.19
C ALA A 169 12.60 -5.44 0.90
N GLY A 170 13.05 -5.24 2.15
CA GLY A 170 12.68 -4.06 2.96
C GLY A 170 11.29 -4.13 3.59
N ILE A 171 10.71 -5.33 3.69
CA ILE A 171 9.38 -5.62 4.24
C ILE A 171 9.48 -6.11 5.71
N GLY A 172 10.70 -6.31 6.20
CA GLY A 172 10.99 -6.94 7.49
C GLY A 172 10.25 -6.36 8.70
N GLU A 173 9.99 -5.05 8.72
CA GLU A 173 9.27 -4.39 9.83
C GLU A 173 7.82 -4.90 10.01
N LEU A 174 7.21 -5.48 8.97
CA LEU A 174 5.89 -6.10 9.06
C LEU A 174 5.93 -7.52 9.64
N LEU A 175 7.10 -8.14 9.72
CA LEU A 175 7.26 -9.41 10.43
C LEU A 175 7.10 -9.15 11.93
N GLY A 176 6.37 -10.02 12.61
CA GLY A 176 6.03 -9.81 14.01
C GLY A 176 4.98 -8.73 14.24
N PHE A 177 4.28 -8.26 13.21
CA PHE A 177 3.11 -7.40 13.37
C PHE A 177 2.09 -8.08 14.30
N ARG A 178 1.79 -7.40 15.40
CA ARG A 178 0.81 -7.81 16.42
C ARG A 178 -0.04 -6.59 16.69
N ASP A 179 -1.30 -6.64 16.28
CA ASP A 179 -2.26 -5.59 16.54
C ASP A 179 -3.41 -6.17 17.37
N ASP A 180 -3.77 -5.49 18.46
CA ASP A 180 -4.86 -5.90 19.35
C ASP A 180 -6.23 -5.90 18.65
N PHE A 181 -6.33 -5.22 17.50
CA PHE A 181 -7.48 -5.18 16.62
C PHE A 181 -7.42 -6.21 15.48
N CYS A 182 -6.37 -7.05 15.42
CA CYS A 182 -6.38 -8.21 14.56
C CYS A 182 -7.48 -9.17 14.99
N ASP A 183 -8.32 -9.60 14.06
CA ASP A 183 -9.27 -10.68 14.29
C ASP A 183 -8.60 -12.04 14.02
N PRO A 184 -8.31 -12.86 15.06
CA PRO A 184 -7.64 -14.15 14.87
C PRO A 184 -8.48 -15.13 14.06
N GLU A 185 -9.81 -15.01 14.08
CA GLU A 185 -10.71 -15.87 13.30
C GLU A 185 -10.70 -15.54 11.80
N SER A 186 -10.19 -14.35 11.44
CA SER A 186 -10.05 -13.88 10.06
C SER A 186 -8.74 -14.33 9.40
N MET A 187 -7.84 -15.02 10.12
CA MET A 187 -6.55 -15.47 9.56
C MET A 187 -6.74 -16.63 8.57
N PRO A 188 -6.40 -16.47 7.28
CA PRO A 188 -6.48 -17.53 6.30
C PRO A 188 -5.40 -18.59 6.54
N ASN A 189 -5.72 -19.84 6.23
CA ASN A 189 -4.71 -20.91 6.17
C ASN A 189 -3.92 -20.78 4.86
N ILE A 190 -2.66 -20.33 4.96
CA ILE A 190 -1.80 -20.07 3.80
C ILE A 190 -0.77 -21.18 3.66
N ASN A 191 -0.72 -21.79 2.47
CA ASN A 191 0.24 -22.85 2.15
C ASN A 191 1.65 -22.28 1.87
N MET A 192 2.36 -21.92 2.94
CA MET A 192 3.70 -21.33 2.87
C MET A 192 4.76 -22.31 2.35
N ASP A 193 4.67 -23.60 2.67
CA ASP A 193 5.56 -24.62 2.11
C ASP A 193 5.42 -24.72 0.58
N GLY A 194 4.18 -24.61 0.09
CA GLY A 194 3.88 -24.54 -1.34
C GLY A 194 4.48 -23.32 -2.01
N LEU A 195 4.38 -22.14 -1.37
CA LEU A 195 4.99 -20.90 -1.86
C LEU A 195 6.51 -21.03 -1.93
N MET A 196 7.15 -21.55 -0.88
CA MET A 196 8.59 -21.74 -0.85
C MET A 196 9.06 -22.69 -1.96
N SER A 197 8.38 -23.82 -2.11
CA SER A 197 8.66 -24.77 -3.17
C SER A 197 8.50 -24.16 -4.57
N TYR A 198 7.57 -23.21 -4.74
CA TYR A 198 7.37 -22.49 -5.99
C TYR A 198 8.53 -21.53 -6.30
N ILE A 199 8.96 -20.75 -5.30
CA ILE A 199 10.09 -19.83 -5.44
C ILE A 199 11.39 -20.58 -5.73
N GLU A 200 11.66 -21.67 -4.99
CA GLU A 200 12.88 -22.47 -5.17
C GLU A 200 12.97 -23.06 -6.59
N ARG A 201 11.89 -23.66 -7.10
CA ARG A 201 11.83 -24.16 -8.49
C ARG A 201 12.02 -23.05 -9.52
N GLY A 202 11.45 -21.86 -9.28
CA GLY A 202 11.63 -20.71 -10.16
C GLY A 202 13.10 -20.31 -10.28
N LYS A 203 13.85 -20.32 -9.17
CA LYS A 203 15.28 -20.01 -9.16
C LYS A 203 16.13 -21.06 -9.89
N GLU A 204 15.80 -22.35 -9.73
CA GLU A 204 16.49 -23.45 -10.42
C GLU A 204 16.36 -23.34 -11.94
N MET A 205 15.16 -23.04 -12.46
CA MET A 205 14.91 -22.91 -13.90
C MET A 205 15.62 -21.71 -14.54
N VAL A 206 15.83 -20.62 -13.80
CA VAL A 206 16.58 -19.45 -14.28
C VAL A 206 18.08 -19.75 -14.31
N GLY A 207 18.61 -20.46 -13.30
CA GLY A 207 20.02 -20.86 -13.28
C GLY A 207 20.42 -21.84 -14.39
N GLU A 208 19.51 -22.73 -14.82
CA GLU A 208 19.73 -23.64 -15.94
C GLU A 208 19.67 -22.95 -17.32
N ALA A 209 18.93 -21.85 -17.43
CA ALA A 209 18.80 -21.08 -18.67
C ALA A 209 20.02 -20.18 -18.96
N GLU A 210 20.80 -19.81 -17.94
CA GLU A 210 22.05 -19.02 -18.10
C GLU A 210 23.28 -19.88 -18.41
N LEU A 211 23.15 -21.22 -18.41
CA LEU A 211 24.22 -22.19 -18.67
C LEU A 211 24.14 -22.84 -20.07
N ASN A 212 23.17 -22.44 -20.91
CA ASN A 212 23.01 -22.88 -22.30
C ASN A 212 23.12 -21.70 -23.28
#